data_AF-A0A920TKV8-F1
#
_entry.id   AF-A0A920TKV8-F1
#
_cell.length_a   1.000
_cell.length_b   1.000
_cell.length_c   1.000
_cell.angle_alpha   90.00
_cell.angle_beta   90.00
_cell.angle_gamma   90.00
#
_symmetry.space_group_name_H-M   'P 1'
#
loop_
_entity.id
_entity.type
_entity.pdbx_description
1 polymer ?
#
loop_
_entity_poly.entity_id
_entity_poly.type
_entity_poly.pdbx_seq_one_letter_code
_entity_poly.pdbx_strand_id
1 'polypeptide(L)'
;MLEEVKKSFDVPLTTDIHDATQAKPVADIIDIIQIPAFLCRQGEILEAAVATGKTVNVKKGQFMAPGDMKNIIERVKHAHGNNYC
;
A
#
# COMPACT_ATOMS: atom_id res chain seq x y z
N MET A 1 10.50 4.30 16.33
CA MET A 1 9.90 5.55 15.81
C MET A 1 8.41 5.44 15.51
N LEU A 2 7.93 4.86 14.38
CA LEU A 2 6.48 4.86 14.09
C LEU A 2 5.63 4.07 15.10
N GLU A 3 6.16 2.98 15.65
CA GLU A 3 5.49 2.23 16.71
C GLU A 3 5.32 3.05 18.00
N GLU A 4 6.29 3.90 18.33
CA GLU A 4 6.21 4.81 19.48
C GLU A 4 5.16 5.89 19.25
N VAL A 5 5.08 6.42 18.01
CA VAL A 5 4.03 7.37 17.62
C VAL A 5 2.65 6.72 17.79
N LYS A 6 2.46 5.47 17.33
CA LYS A 6 1.19 4.75 17.50
C LYS A 6 0.77 4.57 18.95
N LYS A 7 1.74 4.34 19.85
CA LYS A 7 1.48 4.17 21.29
C LYS A 7 1.21 5.50 21.99
N SER A 8 1.80 6.59 21.49
CA SER A 8 1.75 7.91 22.13
C SER A 8 0.56 8.75 21.68
N PHE A 9 0.04 8.50 20.48
CA PHE A 9 -0.99 9.31 19.86
C PHE A 9 -2.10 8.44 19.28
N ASP A 10 -3.35 8.80 19.52
CA ASP A 10 -4.54 8.15 18.95
C ASP A 10 -4.81 8.69 17.54
N VAL A 11 -3.91 8.39 16.60
CA VAL A 11 -4.00 8.83 15.20
C VAL A 11 -3.67 7.68 14.25
N PRO A 12 -4.35 7.60 13.08
CA PRO A 12 -4.03 6.59 12.07
C PRO A 12 -2.65 6.85 11.45
N LEU A 13 -1.91 5.79 11.19
CA LEU A 13 -0.57 5.86 10.61
C LEU A 13 -0.52 5.31 9.19
N THR A 14 0.38 5.90 8.41
CA THR A 14 0.67 5.48 7.05
C THR A 14 2.15 5.64 6.74
N THR A 15 2.70 4.72 5.96
CA THR A 15 4.07 4.78 5.43
C THR A 15 4.12 4.01 4.12
N ASP A 16 5.12 4.29 3.31
CA ASP A 16 5.37 3.57 2.07
C ASP A 16 6.28 2.36 2.24
N ILE A 17 6.09 1.39 1.33
CA ILE A 17 6.98 0.23 1.18
C ILE A 17 7.65 0.25 -0.20
N HIS A 18 8.87 -0.26 -0.24
CA HIS A 18 9.75 -0.26 -1.39
C HIS A 18 10.10 -1.68 -1.87
N ASP A 19 9.73 -2.69 -1.09
CA ASP A 19 9.93 -4.11 -1.36
C ASP A 19 8.80 -4.94 -0.75
N ALA A 20 8.45 -6.08 -1.37
CA ALA A 20 7.36 -6.94 -0.92
C ALA A 20 7.57 -7.49 0.50
N THR A 21 8.82 -7.74 0.91
CA THR A 21 9.15 -8.26 2.25
C THR A 21 8.82 -7.28 3.36
N GLN A 22 8.68 -5.98 3.05
CA GLN A 22 8.32 -4.95 4.03
C GLN A 22 6.83 -4.96 4.39
N ALA A 23 5.96 -5.53 3.54
CA ALA A 23 4.52 -5.43 3.71
C ALA A 23 4.03 -5.93 5.08
N LYS A 24 4.45 -7.14 5.48
CA LYS A 24 4.06 -7.75 6.76
C LYS A 24 4.55 -6.96 7.99
N PRO A 25 5.85 -6.71 8.18
CA PRO A 25 6.33 -6.00 9.37
C PRO A 25 5.79 -4.56 9.45
N VAL A 26 5.55 -3.91 8.31
CA VAL A 26 4.92 -2.58 8.29
C VAL A 26 3.45 -2.66 8.71
N ALA A 27 2.69 -3.64 8.20
CA ALA A 27 1.28 -3.80 8.52
C ALA A 27 1.00 -4.04 10.01
N ASP A 28 1.94 -4.62 10.76
CA ASP A 28 1.81 -4.78 12.22
C ASP A 28 1.68 -3.42 12.93
N ILE A 29 2.22 -2.35 12.33
CA ILE A 29 2.29 -1.02 12.91
C ILE A 29 1.33 -0.05 12.22
N ILE A 30 1.17 -0.08 10.90
CA ILE A 30 0.42 0.96 10.19
C ILE A 30 -1.02 0.55 9.85
N ASP A 31 -1.84 1.55 9.52
CA ASP A 31 -3.24 1.37 9.16
C ASP A 31 -3.46 1.47 7.64
N ILE A 32 -2.65 2.28 6.95
CA ILE A 32 -2.63 2.41 5.49
C ILE A 32 -1.22 2.21 4.91
N ILE A 33 -1.03 1.22 4.03
CA ILE A 33 0.22 1.00 3.28
C ILE A 33 0.23 1.90 2.05
N GLN A 34 1.28 2.68 1.84
CA GLN A 34 1.48 3.44 0.61
C GLN A 34 2.37 2.71 -0.38
N ILE A 35 2.02 2.79 -1.66
CA ILE A 35 2.87 2.34 -2.77
C ILE A 35 3.44 3.58 -3.46
N PRO A 36 4.78 3.76 -3.51
CA PRO A 36 5.41 4.87 -4.18
C PRO A 36 5.02 4.96 -5.66
N ALA A 37 4.96 6.18 -6.19
CA ALA A 37 4.54 6.43 -7.58
C ALA A 37 5.41 5.70 -8.61
N PHE A 38 6.70 5.53 -8.33
CA PHE A 38 7.61 4.77 -9.19
C PHE A 38 7.37 3.26 -9.16
N LEU A 39 6.77 2.74 -8.08
CA LEU A 39 6.53 1.32 -7.85
C LEU A 39 5.07 0.90 -8.08
N CYS A 40 4.19 1.82 -8.49
CA CYS A 40 2.76 1.60 -8.63
C CYS A 40 2.33 0.48 -9.61
N ARG A 41 3.27 -0.03 -10.43
CA ARG A 41 3.04 -1.15 -11.36
C ARG A 41 3.76 -2.44 -10.94
N GLN A 42 4.47 -2.45 -9.82
CA GLN A 42 5.20 -3.63 -9.34
C GLN A 42 4.24 -4.61 -8.68
N GLY A 43 4.01 -5.73 -9.37
CA GLY A 43 3.01 -6.71 -9.00
C GLY A 43 3.21 -7.32 -7.63
N GLU A 44 4.43 -7.78 -7.36
CA GLU A 44 4.77 -8.44 -6.09
C GLU A 44 4.56 -7.52 -4.90
N ILE A 45 4.87 -6.22 -5.02
CA ILE A 45 4.69 -5.25 -3.95
C ILE A 45 3.18 -5.00 -3.70
N LEU A 46 2.39 -4.86 -4.77
CA LEU A 46 0.94 -4.69 -4.67
C LEU A 46 0.28 -5.90 -4.02
N GLU A 47 0.62 -7.10 -4.49
CA GLU A 47 0.08 -8.36 -3.98
C GLU A 47 0.45 -8.57 -2.52
N ALA A 48 1.71 -8.28 -2.13
CA ALA A 48 2.16 -8.37 -0.75
C ALA A 48 1.45 -7.35 0.15
N ALA A 49 1.30 -6.09 -0.29
CA ALA A 49 0.58 -5.06 0.48
C ALA A 49 -0.89 -5.46 0.71
N VAL A 50 -1.55 -5.95 -0.33
CA VAL A 50 -2.94 -6.38 -0.29
C VAL A 50 -3.15 -7.58 0.63
N ALA A 51 -2.24 -8.55 0.60
CA ALA A 51 -2.29 -9.75 1.44
C ALA A 51 -2.25 -9.45 2.95
N THR A 52 -1.83 -8.24 3.36
CA THR A 52 -1.84 -7.82 4.77
C THR A 52 -3.24 -7.51 5.31
N GLY A 53 -4.22 -7.32 4.44
CA GLY A 53 -5.58 -6.87 4.81
C GLY A 53 -5.70 -5.39 5.18
N LYS A 54 -4.59 -4.64 5.17
CA LYS A 54 -4.58 -3.19 5.37
C LYS A 54 -5.10 -2.44 4.15
N THR A 55 -5.51 -1.20 4.36
CA THR A 55 -5.82 -0.30 3.25
C THR A 55 -4.55 -0.02 2.45
N VAL A 56 -4.61 -0.14 1.12
CA VAL A 56 -3.50 0.16 0.22
C VAL A 56 -3.78 1.45 -0.56
N ASN A 57 -2.92 2.46 -0.39
CA ASN A 57 -2.96 3.72 -1.12
C ASN A 57 -1.90 3.71 -2.22
N VAL A 58 -2.32 3.63 -3.48
CA VAL A 58 -1.37 3.60 -4.61
C VAL A 58 -1.18 4.99 -5.19
N LYS A 59 0.01 5.57 -5.03
CA LYS A 59 0.33 6.86 -5.66
C LYS A 59 0.42 6.67 -7.17
N LYS A 60 -0.38 7.42 -7.94
CA LYS A 60 -0.32 7.38 -9.41
C LYS A 60 1.08 7.76 -9.89
N GLY A 61 1.68 6.90 -10.72
CA GLY A 61 2.94 7.20 -11.39
C GLY A 61 2.87 8.49 -12.20
N GLN A 62 3.93 9.30 -12.15
CA GLN A 62 4.06 10.50 -13.00
C GLN A 62 4.05 10.17 -14.50
N PHE A 63 4.39 8.93 -14.86
CA PHE A 63 4.38 8.37 -16.21
C PHE A 63 3.03 7.76 -16.64
N MET A 64 1.99 7.83 -15.79
CA MET A 64 0.69 7.21 -16.06
C MET A 64 -0.38 8.23 -16.42
N ALA A 65 -1.20 7.89 -17.41
CA ALA A 65 -2.45 8.59 -17.65
C ALA A 65 -3.45 8.27 -16.51
N PRO A 66 -4.42 9.17 -16.19
CA PRO A 66 -5.41 8.90 -15.15
C PRO A 66 -6.20 7.60 -15.35
N GLY A 67 -6.52 7.25 -16.60
CA GLY A 67 -7.26 6.03 -16.94
C GLY A 67 -6.50 4.73 -16.62
N ASP A 68 -5.17 4.77 -16.62
CA ASP A 68 -4.32 3.58 -16.39
C ASP A 68 -4.43 3.05 -14.95
N MET A 69 -4.94 3.87 -14.00
CA MET A 69 -5.13 3.44 -12.62
C MET A 69 -6.13 2.29 -12.49
N LYS A 70 -7.07 2.14 -13.44
CA LYS A 70 -8.04 1.03 -13.43
C LYS A 70 -7.35 -0.34 -13.43
N ASN A 71 -6.25 -0.48 -14.19
CA ASN A 71 -5.49 -1.73 -14.26
C ASN A 71 -4.84 -2.09 -12.91
N ILE A 72 -4.41 -1.09 -12.15
CA ILE A 72 -3.86 -1.28 -10.80
C ILE A 72 -4.96 -1.79 -9.86
N ILE A 73 -6.13 -1.15 -9.90
CA ILE A 73 -7.29 -1.55 -9.08
C ILE A 73 -7.75 -2.96 -9.41
N GLU A 74 -7.81 -3.32 -10.69
CA GLU A 74 -8.13 -4.68 -11.13
C GLU A 74 -7.12 -5.70 -10.59
N ARG A 75 -5.82 -5.39 -10.64
CA ARG A 75 -4.79 -6.26 -10.07
C ARG A 75 -4.96 -6.46 -8.57
N VAL A 76 -5.23 -5.39 -7.82
CA VAL A 76 -5.50 -5.45 -6.38
C VAL A 76 -6.72 -6.35 -6.09
N LYS A 77 -7.80 -6.22 -6.87
CA LYS A 77 -8.98 -7.10 -6.75
C LYS A 77 -8.64 -8.56 -7.05
N HIS A 78 -7.83 -8.83 -8.06
CA HIS A 78 -7.38 -10.19 -8.39
C HIS A 78 -6.53 -10.81 -7.28
N ALA A 79 -5.79 -10.00 -6.52
CA ALA A 79 -5.05 -10.42 -5.33
C ALA A 79 -5.93 -10.55 -4.08
N HIS A 80 -7.26 -10.58 -4.23
CA HIS A 80 -8.26 -10.62 -3.14
C HIS A 80 -8.25 -9.41 -2.20
N GLY A 81 -7.74 -8.27 -2.67
CA GLY A 81 -7.79 -7.02 -1.94
C GLY A 81 -9.16 -6.37 -1.98
N ASN A 82 -9.65 -5.96 -0.81
CA ASN A 82 -10.94 -5.28 -0.66
C ASN A 82 -10.82 -3.85 -0.09
N ASN A 83 -9.63 -3.45 0.36
CA ASN A 83 -9.38 -2.15 1.00
C ASN A 83 -8.28 -1.41 0.21
N TYR A 84 -8.66 -0.55 -0.73
CA TYR A 84 -7.71 0.21 -1.55
C TYR A 84 -8.26 1.57 -1.96
N CYS A 85 -7.37 2.52 -2.21
CA CYS A 85 -7.68 3.85 -2.72
C CYS A 85 -6.64 4.36 -3.73
#